data_AF-A0A7J2JMW1-F1
#
_entry.id   AF-A0A7J2JMW1-F1
#
_cell.length_a   1.000
_cell.length_b   1.000
_cell.length_c   1.000
_cell.angle_alpha   90.00
_cell.angle_beta   90.00
_cell.angle_gamma   90.00
#
_symmetry.space_group_name_H-M   'P 1'
#
loop_
_entity.id
_entity.type
_entity.pdbx_description
1 polymer ?
#
loop_
_entity_poly.entity_id
_entity_poly.type
_entity_poly.pdbx_seq_one_letter_code
_entity_poly.pdbx_strand_id
1 'polypeptide(L)'
;MRQAYVNALLLKAIPMVVCRGFSDPSARALAEELGVHVIELEDLLISDPEELRAMIREEVRSAMMEVLPGVLRPPQLSEDDVKVLRAISESTDFLDASERLKLQPEEFGRVLGKMRKEGKLPRWTRDYSQLRAWACTLLRFLEG
;
A
#
# COMPACT_ATOMS: atom_id res chain seq x y z
N MET A 1 15.27 17.03 -32.29
CA MET A 1 15.73 18.44 -32.35
C MET A 1 16.00 18.93 -33.76
N ARG A 2 17.12 18.59 -34.40
CA ARG A 2 17.46 19.08 -35.76
C ARG A 2 16.37 18.85 -36.82
N GLN A 3 15.73 17.69 -36.80
CA GLN A 3 14.66 17.38 -37.76
C GLN A 3 13.37 18.19 -37.51
N ALA A 4 13.02 18.44 -36.25
CA ALA A 4 11.89 19.31 -35.90
C ALA A 4 12.14 20.76 -36.34
N TYR A 5 13.39 21.24 -36.17
CA TYR A 5 13.83 22.55 -36.65
C TYR A 5 13.76 22.68 -38.18
N VAL A 6 14.33 21.73 -38.91
CA VAL A 6 14.31 21.72 -40.39
C VAL A 6 12.88 21.66 -40.92
N ASN A 7 12.02 20.81 -40.34
CA ASN A 7 10.63 20.70 -40.76
C ASN A 7 9.85 22.00 -40.54
N ALA A 8 10.06 22.66 -39.40
CA ALA A 8 9.38 23.92 -39.10
C ALA A 8 9.82 25.06 -40.04
N LEU A 9 11.12 25.14 -40.35
CA LEU A 9 11.65 26.09 -41.33
C LEU A 9 11.05 25.90 -42.72
N LEU A 10 10.96 24.64 -43.18
CA LEU A 10 10.34 24.31 -44.46
C LEU A 10 8.86 24.70 -44.50
N LEU A 11 8.16 24.59 -43.37
CA LEU A 11 6.74 24.89 -43.23
C LEU A 11 6.45 26.34 -42.81
N LYS A 12 7.48 27.20 -42.67
CA LYS A 12 7.38 28.56 -42.10
C LYS A 12 6.63 28.59 -40.75
N ALA A 13 6.80 27.55 -39.95
CA ALA A 13 6.19 27.38 -38.65
C ALA A 13 7.23 27.55 -37.53
N ILE A 14 6.75 27.68 -36.29
CA ILE A 14 7.62 27.74 -35.10
C ILE A 14 8.04 26.31 -34.74
N PRO A 15 9.35 26.01 -34.63
CA PRO A 15 9.81 24.69 -34.24
C PRO A 15 9.45 24.39 -32.78
N MET A 16 8.69 23.32 -32.56
CA MET A 16 8.24 22.92 -31.23
C MET A 16 8.40 21.41 -31.04
N VAL A 17 8.77 20.99 -29.83
CA VAL A 17 8.88 19.58 -29.42
C VAL A 17 8.18 19.40 -28.08
N VAL A 18 7.40 18.34 -27.95
CA VAL A 18 6.77 17.92 -26.69
C VAL A 18 7.51 16.67 -26.20
N CYS A 19 8.06 16.69 -24.98
CA CYS A 19 8.82 15.56 -24.44
C CYS A 19 8.63 15.40 -22.93
N ARG A 20 8.98 14.21 -22.41
CA ARG A 20 8.93 13.85 -20.98
C ARG A 20 10.20 14.31 -20.22
N GLY A 21 10.77 15.44 -20.64
CA GLY A 21 12.10 15.89 -20.21
C GLY A 21 13.23 15.53 -21.20
N PHE A 22 14.45 15.94 -20.85
CA PHE A 22 15.64 15.78 -21.69
C PHE A 22 16.43 14.52 -21.32
N SER A 23 16.76 13.70 -22.31
CA SER A 23 17.58 12.49 -22.10
C SER A 23 19.07 12.80 -21.80
N ASP A 24 19.54 14.00 -22.13
CA ASP A 24 20.91 14.47 -21.93
C ASP A 24 20.89 16.01 -21.84
N PRO A 25 21.65 16.65 -20.91
CA PRO A 25 21.90 18.09 -20.91
C PRO A 25 22.26 18.68 -22.29
N SER A 26 22.97 17.91 -23.12
CA SER A 26 23.35 18.30 -24.48
C SER A 26 22.14 18.53 -25.40
N ALA A 27 21.04 17.80 -25.17
CA ALA A 27 19.81 17.96 -25.95
C ALA A 27 19.05 19.25 -25.59
N ARG A 28 19.19 19.72 -24.35
CA ARG A 28 18.64 21.00 -23.88
C ARG A 28 19.38 22.19 -24.46
N ALA A 29 20.70 22.16 -24.39
CA ALA A 29 21.54 23.20 -25.00
C ALA A 29 21.27 23.34 -26.50
N LEU A 30 21.12 22.21 -27.21
CA LEU A 30 20.77 22.22 -28.64
C LEU A 30 19.36 22.75 -28.93
N ALA A 31 18.42 22.60 -27.98
CA ALA A 31 17.07 23.16 -28.10
C ALA A 31 17.12 24.69 -28.10
N GLU A 32 17.86 25.24 -27.13
CA GLU A 32 18.03 26.67 -26.91
C GLU A 32 18.79 27.31 -28.07
N GLU A 33 19.88 26.68 -28.52
CA GLU A 33 20.68 27.17 -29.66
C GLU A 33 19.87 27.25 -30.97
N LEU A 34 18.99 26.27 -31.20
CA LEU A 34 18.13 26.21 -32.38
C LEU A 34 16.80 26.96 -32.22
N GLY A 35 16.53 27.58 -31.07
CA GLY A 35 15.28 28.28 -30.79
C GLY A 35 14.05 27.37 -30.84
N VAL A 36 14.19 26.08 -30.53
CA VAL A 36 13.08 25.12 -30.52
C VAL A 36 12.32 25.27 -29.20
N HIS A 37 11.02 25.53 -29.27
CA HIS A 37 10.17 25.54 -28.08
C HIS A 37 9.95 24.13 -27.55
N VAL A 38 10.31 23.89 -26.29
CA VAL A 38 10.13 22.59 -25.65
C VAL A 38 9.04 22.70 -24.60
N ILE A 39 8.01 21.86 -24.72
CA ILE A 39 7.01 21.65 -23.69
C ILE A 39 7.39 20.35 -22.96
N GLU A 40 7.89 20.50 -21.74
CA GLU A 40 8.15 19.38 -20.84
C GLU A 40 6.83 18.98 -20.17
N LEU A 41 6.41 17.74 -20.38
CA LEU A 41 5.34 17.13 -19.61
C LEU A 41 5.95 16.56 -18.34
N GLU A 42 5.53 17.06 -17.17
CA GLU A 42 5.93 16.49 -15.87
C GLU A 42 5.59 14.99 -15.82
N ASP A 43 6.45 14.20 -15.16
CA ASP A 43 6.34 12.74 -14.97
C ASP A 43 5.17 12.34 -14.05
N LEU A 44 3.98 12.85 -14.31
CA LEU A 44 2.76 12.51 -13.61
C LEU A 44 1.69 12.15 -14.62
N LEU A 45 1.85 10.98 -15.23
CA LEU A 45 0.72 10.22 -15.70
C LEU A 45 1.02 8.73 -15.59
N ILE A 46 0.26 8.07 -14.72
CA ILE A 46 -0.11 6.68 -14.91
C ILE A 46 -0.53 6.57 -16.39
N SER A 47 0.31 5.90 -17.19
CA SER A 47 0.40 6.16 -18.63
C SER A 47 -0.80 5.63 -19.41
N ASP A 48 -1.65 4.83 -18.74
CA ASP A 48 -2.91 4.34 -19.25
C ASP A 48 -3.89 4.17 -18.06
N PRO A 49 -5.12 4.72 -18.11
CA PRO A 49 -6.17 4.39 -17.16
C PRO A 49 -6.35 2.88 -16.91
N GLU A 50 -6.08 2.02 -17.90
CA GLU A 50 -6.15 0.57 -17.72
C GLU A 50 -4.98 0.00 -16.91
N GLU A 51 -3.81 0.62 -16.99
CA GLU A 51 -2.68 0.27 -16.13
C GLU A 51 -3.00 0.60 -14.67
N LEU A 52 -3.59 1.78 -14.40
CA LEU A 52 -4.08 2.14 -13.07
C LEU A 52 -5.09 1.12 -12.54
N ARG A 53 -6.08 0.78 -13.36
CA ARG A 53 -7.12 -0.19 -12.97
C ARG A 53 -6.54 -1.57 -12.73
N ALA A 54 -5.55 -1.98 -13.51
CA ALA A 54 -4.85 -3.24 -13.31
C ALA A 54 -4.11 -3.24 -11.97
N MET A 55 -3.35 -2.18 -11.66
CA MET A 55 -2.65 -2.05 -10.37
C MET A 55 -3.62 -2.07 -9.19
N ILE A 56 -4.68 -1.24 -9.22
CA ILE A 56 -5.67 -1.19 -8.13
C ILE A 56 -6.36 -2.54 -7.96
N ARG A 57 -6.77 -3.18 -9.06
CA ARG A 57 -7.42 -4.50 -9.00
C ARG A 57 -6.51 -5.54 -8.37
N GLU A 58 -5.22 -5.51 -8.71
CA GLU A 58 -4.24 -6.43 -8.16
C GLU A 58 -4.00 -6.20 -6.66
N GLU A 59 -3.85 -4.95 -6.24
CA GLU A 59 -3.71 -4.60 -4.82
C GLU A 59 -4.95 -4.98 -4.01
N VAL A 60 -6.15 -4.69 -4.53
CA VAL A 60 -7.41 -5.10 -3.88
C VAL A 60 -7.50 -6.63 -3.80
N ARG A 61 -7.19 -7.34 -4.89
CA ARG A 61 -7.17 -8.81 -4.91
C ARG A 61 -6.19 -9.36 -3.87
N SER A 62 -4.99 -8.78 -3.78
CA SER A 62 -3.97 -9.15 -2.79
C SER A 62 -4.48 -8.96 -1.36
N ALA A 63 -5.02 -7.77 -1.05
CA ALA A 63 -5.61 -7.47 0.26
C ALA A 63 -6.75 -8.43 0.62
N MET A 64 -7.63 -8.75 -0.33
CA MET A 64 -8.69 -9.74 -0.12
C MET A 64 -8.14 -11.14 0.16
N MET A 65 -7.10 -11.57 -0.56
CA MET A 65 -6.47 -12.87 -0.34
C MET A 65 -5.77 -12.98 1.02
N GLU A 66 -5.32 -11.86 1.60
CA GLU A 66 -4.76 -11.84 2.95
C GLU A 66 -5.82 -11.85 4.06
N VAL A 67 -6.98 -11.21 3.84
CA VAL A 67 -8.02 -11.04 4.87
C VAL A 67 -9.04 -12.17 4.85
N LEU A 68 -9.55 -12.55 3.67
CA LEU A 68 -10.66 -13.50 3.52
C LEU A 68 -10.41 -14.86 4.17
N PRO A 69 -9.22 -15.49 4.09
CA PRO A 69 -9.01 -16.81 4.69
C PRO A 69 -9.28 -16.82 6.20
N GLY A 70 -8.86 -15.77 6.92
CA GLY A 70 -9.05 -15.68 8.36
C GLY A 70 -10.50 -15.38 8.78
N VAL A 71 -11.31 -14.81 7.88
CA VAL A 71 -12.74 -14.51 8.12
C VAL A 71 -13.61 -15.71 7.73
N LEU A 72 -13.38 -16.30 6.56
CA LEU A 72 -14.20 -17.39 6.01
C LEU A 72 -13.94 -18.73 6.68
N ARG A 73 -12.73 -18.96 7.18
CA ARG A 73 -12.38 -20.11 8.02
C ARG A 73 -11.69 -19.59 9.27
N PRO A 74 -12.47 -19.18 10.29
CA PRO A 74 -11.88 -18.74 11.54
C PRO A 74 -10.95 -19.84 12.07
N PRO A 75 -9.75 -19.46 12.54
CA PRO A 75 -8.80 -20.42 13.09
C PRO A 75 -9.42 -21.14 14.28
N GLN A 76 -9.01 -22.38 14.52
CA GLN A 76 -9.37 -23.05 15.78
C GLN A 76 -8.70 -22.30 16.94
N LEU A 77 -9.53 -21.67 17.76
CA LEU A 77 -9.10 -20.94 18.94
C LEU A 77 -9.32 -21.80 20.18
N SER A 78 -8.33 -21.83 21.05
CA SER A 78 -8.50 -22.34 22.41
C SER A 78 -9.25 -21.31 23.27
N GLU A 79 -9.75 -21.73 24.43
CA GLU A 79 -10.33 -20.80 25.41
C GLU A 79 -9.36 -19.68 25.81
N ASP A 80 -8.07 -19.99 25.87
CA ASP A 80 -7.05 -18.98 26.20
C ASP A 80 -6.83 -17.99 25.06
N ASP A 81 -6.90 -18.44 23.80
CA ASP A 81 -6.84 -17.53 22.66
C ASP A 81 -8.03 -16.56 22.64
N VAL A 82 -9.24 -17.05 22.99
CA VAL A 82 -10.44 -16.21 23.10
C VAL A 82 -10.31 -15.19 24.23
N LYS A 83 -9.74 -15.57 25.38
CA LYS A 83 -9.46 -14.62 26.48
C LYS A 83 -8.52 -13.51 26.04
N VAL A 84 -7.47 -13.86 25.29
CA VAL A 84 -6.51 -12.89 24.74
C VAL A 84 -7.21 -11.94 23.76
N LEU A 85 -8.00 -12.46 22.82
CA LEU A 85 -8.75 -11.64 21.87
C LEU A 85 -9.76 -10.72 22.57
N ARG A 86 -10.43 -11.20 23.62
CA ARG A 86 -11.37 -10.39 24.40
C ARG A 86 -10.66 -9.23 25.10
N ALA A 87 -9.53 -9.50 25.77
CA ALA A 87 -8.71 -8.47 26.38
C ALA A 87 -8.24 -7.41 25.38
N ILE A 88 -7.89 -7.80 24.15
CA ILE A 88 -7.50 -6.87 23.07
C ILE A 88 -8.71 -6.05 22.57
N SER A 89 -9.88 -6.67 22.42
CA SER A 89 -11.07 -5.99 21.90
C SER A 89 -11.56 -4.86 22.83
N GLU A 90 -11.48 -5.10 24.14
CA GLU A 90 -12.00 -4.20 25.17
C GLU A 90 -10.99 -3.15 25.65
N SER A 91 -9.72 -3.28 25.26
CA SER A 91 -8.64 -2.38 25.68
C SER A 91 -8.41 -1.23 24.72
N THR A 92 -7.84 -0.14 25.23
CA THR A 92 -7.53 1.05 24.43
C THR A 92 -6.19 0.93 23.71
N ASP A 93 -5.20 0.34 24.36
CA ASP A 93 -3.84 0.21 23.86
C ASP A 93 -3.19 -1.13 24.27
N PHE A 94 -1.96 -1.33 23.79
CA PHE A 94 -1.19 -2.55 24.02
C PHE A 94 -0.90 -2.79 25.52
N LEU A 95 -0.68 -1.72 26.28
CA LEU A 95 -0.34 -1.80 27.70
C LEU A 95 -1.57 -2.21 28.52
N ASP A 96 -2.72 -1.58 28.28
CA ASP A 96 -4.01 -1.92 28.89
C ASP A 96 -4.38 -3.39 28.60
N ALA A 97 -4.17 -3.88 27.38
CA ALA A 97 -4.37 -5.29 27.07
C ALA A 97 -3.47 -6.23 27.88
N SER A 98 -2.20 -5.87 28.04
CA SER A 98 -1.24 -6.66 28.82
C SER A 98 -1.60 -6.68 30.31
N GLU A 99 -2.03 -5.55 30.87
CA GLU A 99 -2.47 -5.42 32.26
C GLU A 99 -3.72 -6.25 32.54
N ARG A 100 -4.71 -6.25 31.63
CA ARG A 100 -5.92 -7.07 31.76
C ARG A 100 -5.64 -8.57 31.76
N LEU A 101 -4.63 -8.99 31.02
CA LEU A 101 -4.16 -10.38 31.01
C LEU A 101 -3.19 -10.69 32.17
N LYS A 102 -2.84 -9.69 32.99
CA LYS A 102 -1.81 -9.77 34.04
C LYS A 102 -0.47 -10.27 33.50
N LEU A 103 -0.15 -9.93 32.26
CA LEU A 103 1.10 -10.28 31.60
C LEU A 103 2.01 -9.06 31.54
N GLN A 104 3.31 -9.29 31.61
CA GLN A 104 4.28 -8.25 31.26
C GLN A 104 4.20 -7.94 29.76
N PRO A 105 4.44 -6.69 29.31
CA PRO A 105 4.37 -6.31 27.91
C PRO A 105 5.20 -7.21 26.97
N GLU A 106 6.37 -7.65 27.42
CA GLU A 106 7.25 -8.55 26.66
C GLU A 106 6.66 -9.95 26.50
N GLU A 107 6.01 -10.46 27.55
CA GLU A 107 5.35 -11.75 27.54
C GLU A 107 4.11 -11.73 26.67
N PHE A 108 3.32 -10.66 26.76
CA PHE A 108 2.18 -10.42 25.89
C PHE A 108 2.59 -10.36 24.41
N GLY A 109 3.70 -9.67 24.10
CA GLY A 109 4.29 -9.65 22.76
C GLY A 109 4.68 -11.05 22.25
N ARG A 110 5.20 -11.92 23.13
CA ARG A 110 5.52 -13.32 22.79
C ARG A 110 4.27 -14.14 22.49
N VAL A 111 3.20 -13.96 23.26
CA VAL A 111 1.90 -14.63 23.03
C VAL A 111 1.34 -14.25 21.67
N LEU A 112 1.29 -12.96 21.35
CA LEU A 112 0.84 -12.48 20.04
C LEU A 112 1.73 -13.01 18.90
N GLY A 113 3.04 -13.05 19.12
CA GLY A 113 3.99 -13.64 18.18
C GLY A 113 3.73 -15.12 17.91
N LYS A 114 3.41 -15.90 18.95
CA LYS A 114 3.03 -17.31 18.84
C LYS A 114 1.71 -17.48 18.09
N MET A 115 0.68 -16.72 18.45
CA MET A 115 -0.62 -16.74 17.77
C MET A 115 -0.50 -16.39 16.27
N ARG A 116 0.38 -15.46 15.90
CA ARG A 116 0.65 -15.12 14.49
C ARG A 116 1.36 -16.26 13.74
N LYS A 117 2.29 -16.97 14.38
CA LYS A 117 2.95 -18.14 13.78
C LYS A 117 2.01 -19.32 13.59
N GLU A 118 1.08 -19.51 14.52
CA GLU A 118 0.05 -20.56 14.46
C GLU A 118 -1.09 -20.24 13.48
N GLY A 119 -1.06 -19.06 12.83
CA GLY A 119 -2.09 -18.64 11.89
C GLY A 119 -3.40 -18.18 12.55
N LYS A 120 -3.40 -17.95 13.87
CA LYS A 120 -4.55 -17.44 14.61
C LYS A 120 -4.74 -15.93 14.46
N LEU A 121 -3.63 -15.22 14.24
CA LEU A 121 -3.62 -13.78 13.95
C LEU A 121 -3.10 -13.54 12.53
N PRO A 122 -3.72 -12.63 11.76
CA PRO A 122 -3.22 -12.27 10.45
C PRO A 122 -1.83 -11.64 10.49
N ARG A 123 -1.09 -11.77 9.38
CA ARG A 123 0.24 -11.16 9.26
C ARG A 123 0.20 -9.65 9.07
N TRP A 124 -0.91 -9.12 8.55
CA TRP A 124 -1.10 -7.71 8.29
C TRP A 124 -1.41 -6.89 9.54
N THR A 125 -1.76 -7.49 10.68
CA THR A 125 -1.95 -6.76 11.95
C THR A 125 -0.59 -6.37 12.52
N ARG A 126 -0.01 -5.28 12.01
CA ARG A 126 1.28 -4.72 12.44
C ARG A 126 1.08 -3.78 13.63
N ASP A 127 -0.01 -3.01 13.59
CA ASP A 127 -0.34 -2.03 14.61
C ASP A 127 -1.44 -2.54 15.56
N TYR A 128 -1.49 -1.95 16.75
CA TYR A 128 -2.47 -2.33 17.77
C TYR A 128 -3.91 -2.07 17.33
N SER A 129 -4.15 -0.98 16.61
CA SER A 129 -5.48 -0.64 16.07
C SER A 129 -6.01 -1.72 15.11
N GLN A 130 -5.15 -2.25 14.24
CA GLN A 130 -5.47 -3.34 13.32
C GLN A 130 -5.74 -4.64 14.07
N LEU A 131 -4.90 -4.95 15.06
CA LEU A 131 -5.08 -6.13 15.92
C LEU A 131 -6.43 -6.07 16.66
N ARG A 132 -6.78 -4.92 17.23
CA ARG A 132 -8.05 -4.69 17.92
C ARG A 132 -9.24 -4.81 16.98
N ALA A 133 -9.17 -4.20 15.79
CA ALA A 133 -10.23 -4.31 14.78
C ALA A 133 -10.45 -5.76 14.35
N TRP A 134 -9.36 -6.52 14.15
CA TRP A 134 -9.42 -7.94 13.87
C TRP A 134 -10.07 -8.73 15.00
N ALA A 135 -9.63 -8.52 16.25
CA ALA A 135 -10.19 -9.20 17.42
C ALA A 135 -11.69 -8.94 17.57
N CYS A 136 -12.13 -7.68 17.42
CA CYS A 136 -13.55 -7.32 17.43
C CYS A 136 -14.35 -8.04 16.32
N THR A 137 -13.78 -8.12 15.11
CA THR A 137 -14.44 -8.77 13.97
C THR A 137 -14.57 -10.26 14.21
N LEU A 138 -13.48 -10.91 14.61
CA LEU A 138 -13.42 -12.35 14.82
C LEU A 138 -14.34 -12.80 15.96
N LEU A 139 -14.37 -12.08 17.08
CA LEU A 139 -15.26 -12.38 18.20
C LEU A 139 -16.74 -12.31 17.78
N ARG A 140 -17.13 -11.29 17.01
CA ARG A 140 -18.50 -11.18 16.49
C ARG A 140 -18.89 -12.33 15.55
N PHE A 141 -17.93 -12.84 14.77
CA PHE A 141 -18.16 -14.01 13.92
C PHE A 141 -18.26 -15.34 14.70
N LEU A 142 -17.73 -15.40 15.92
CA LEU A 142 -17.79 -16.58 16.77
C LEU A 142 -19.02 -16.60 17.69
N GLU A 143 -19.54 -15.42 18.04
CA GLU A 143 -20.71 -15.23 18.89
C GLU A 143 -22.05 -15.16 18.11
N GLY A 144 -22.00 -15.08 16.77
CA GLY A 144 -23.16 -15.06 15.87
C GLY A 144 -23.38 -16.38 15.15
#